data_AF-A0A5C9EJJ7-F1
#
_entry.id   AF-A0A5C9EJJ7-F1
#
_cell.length_a   1.000
_cell.length_b   1.000
_cell.length_c   1.000
_cell.angle_alpha   90.00
_cell.angle_beta   90.00
_cell.angle_gamma   90.00
#
_symmetry.space_group_name_H-M   'P 1'
#
loop_
_entity.id
_entity.type
_entity.pdbx_description
1 polymer ?
#
loop_
_entity_poly.entity_id
_entity_poly.type
_entity_poly.pdbx_seq_one_letter_code
_entity_poly.pdbx_strand_id
1 'polypeptide(L)'
;MIKLNPYEFIDLANKLVEDQDYLDEPRYRTVISRIYYGTIHLLMLIKKISIRDINRFHYELIQKLKLIDISLGGWIENLKEKRVKADYYLNQRVGKSVVEEAYKLFKRIEQKIDEY
;
A
#
# COMPACT_ATOMS: atom_id res chain seq x y z
N MET A 1 0.46 -14.65 12.97
CA MET A 1 -0.01 -13.54 12.11
C MET A 1 -1.01 -14.12 11.14
N ILE A 2 -2.23 -13.59 11.06
CA ILE A 2 -3.29 -14.12 10.18
C ILE A 2 -2.84 -13.92 8.73
N LYS A 3 -2.97 -14.97 7.91
CA LYS A 3 -2.68 -14.91 6.47
C LYS A 3 -3.88 -14.27 5.78
N LEU A 4 -3.87 -12.94 5.67
CA LEU A 4 -4.93 -12.19 4.97
C LEU A 4 -4.67 -12.23 3.46
N ASN A 5 -5.73 -12.31 2.66
CA ASN A 5 -5.63 -12.25 1.21
C ASN A 5 -5.39 -10.80 0.78
N PRO A 6 -4.26 -10.48 0.09
CA PRO A 6 -3.96 -9.13 -0.37
C PRO A 6 -5.07 -8.51 -1.21
N TYR A 7 -5.73 -9.33 -2.03
CA TYR A 7 -6.76 -8.87 -2.96
C TYR A 7 -8.04 -8.43 -2.26
N GLU A 8 -8.35 -8.96 -1.07
CA GLU A 8 -9.49 -8.49 -0.29
C GLU A 8 -9.34 -7.02 0.13
N PHE A 9 -8.11 -6.56 0.38
CA PHE A 9 -7.85 -5.15 0.65
C PHE A 9 -8.07 -4.29 -0.58
N ILE A 10 -7.65 -4.77 -1.75
CA ILE A 10 -7.80 -4.04 -3.02
C ILE A 10 -9.25 -3.98 -3.45
N ASP A 11 -10.00 -5.08 -3.29
CA ASP A 11 -11.44 -5.12 -3.57
C ASP A 11 -12.21 -4.16 -2.67
N LEU A 12 -11.87 -4.11 -1.37
CA LEU A 12 -12.44 -3.14 -0.45
C LEU A 12 -12.08 -1.70 -0.86
N ALA A 13 -10.83 -1.46 -1.28
CA ALA A 13 -10.40 -0.16 -1.76
C ALA A 13 -11.20 0.29 -3.00
N ASN A 14 -11.47 -0.63 -3.93
CA ASN A 14 -12.25 -0.36 -5.14
C ASN A 14 -13.72 -0.05 -4.81
N LYS A 15 -14.32 -0.79 -3.88
CA LYS A 15 -15.69 -0.51 -3.41
C LYS A 15 -15.75 0.86 -2.73
N LEU A 16 -14.79 1.13 -1.84
CA LEU A 16 -14.76 2.38 -1.08
C LEU A 16 -14.54 3.60 -1.97
N VAL A 17 -13.72 3.55 -3.02
CA VAL A 17 -13.43 4.79 -3.78
C VAL A 17 -14.67 5.37 -4.47
N GLU A 18 -15.64 4.51 -4.81
CA GLU A 18 -16.89 4.86 -5.50
C GLU A 18 -18.09 5.04 -4.56
N ASP A 19 -17.94 4.71 -3.28
CA ASP A 19 -19.02 4.71 -2.29
C ASP A 19 -19.42 6.15 -1.89
N GLN A 20 -20.57 6.60 -2.42
CA GLN A 20 -21.08 7.96 -2.20
C GLN A 20 -21.71 8.16 -0.82
N ASP A 21 -21.92 7.10 -0.03
CA ASP A 21 -22.48 7.22 1.33
C ASP A 21 -21.46 7.82 2.32
N TYR A 22 -20.18 7.88 1.94
CA TYR A 22 -19.10 8.45 2.75
C TYR A 22 -18.54 9.75 2.17
N LEU A 23 -18.05 10.61 3.07
CA LEU A 23 -17.32 11.82 2.71
C LEU A 23 -16.05 11.48 1.92
N ASP A 24 -15.81 12.25 0.86
CA ASP A 24 -14.70 12.10 -0.08
C ASP A 24 -13.33 11.90 0.59
N GLU A 25 -12.89 12.83 1.42
CA GLU A 25 -11.52 12.79 1.96
C GLU A 25 -11.29 11.64 2.97
N PRO A 26 -12.14 11.39 3.98
CA PRO A 26 -12.03 10.21 4.84
C PRO A 26 -12.02 8.89 4.05
N ARG A 27 -12.85 8.81 3.00
CA ARG A 27 -12.91 7.67 2.08
C ARG A 27 -11.61 7.50 1.33
N TYR A 28 -11.07 8.56 0.71
CA TYR A 28 -9.78 8.53 0.00
C TYR A 28 -8.62 8.14 0.91
N ARG A 29 -8.58 8.64 2.14
CA ARG A 29 -7.57 8.25 3.13
C ARG A 29 -7.63 6.75 3.42
N THR A 30 -8.83 6.24 3.70
CA THR A 30 -9.05 4.82 3.96
C THR A 30 -8.63 3.95 2.78
N VAL A 31 -8.98 4.35 1.55
CA VAL A 31 -8.60 3.66 0.32
C VAL A 31 -7.09 3.53 0.19
N ILE A 32 -6.33 4.61 0.43
CA ILE A 32 -4.86 4.59 0.37
C ILE A 32 -4.28 3.58 1.37
N SER A 33 -4.82 3.54 2.59
CA SER A 33 -4.35 2.60 3.61
C SER A 33 -4.63 1.15 3.20
N ARG A 34 -5.79 0.87 2.59
CA ARG A 34 -6.09 -0.47 2.04
C ARG A 34 -5.16 -0.86 0.90
N ILE A 35 -4.88 0.04 -0.04
CA ILE A 35 -3.92 -0.22 -1.13
C ILE A 35 -2.53 -0.53 -0.56
N TYR A 36 -2.07 0.25 0.42
CA TYR A 36 -0.77 0.03 1.06
C TYR A 36 -0.67 -1.32 1.76
N TYR A 37 -1.63 -1.64 2.63
CA TYR A 37 -1.59 -2.92 3.35
C TYR A 37 -1.81 -4.12 2.43
N GLY A 38 -2.66 -4.01 1.41
CA GLY A 38 -2.78 -5.02 0.35
C GLY A 38 -1.43 -5.29 -0.32
N THR A 39 -0.73 -4.23 -0.74
CA THR A 39 0.62 -4.34 -1.32
C THR A 39 1.61 -5.04 -0.39
N ILE A 40 1.60 -4.69 0.90
CA ILE A 40 2.49 -5.31 1.89
C ILE A 40 2.19 -6.80 2.04
N HIS A 41 0.93 -7.18 2.16
CA HIS A 41 0.54 -8.59 2.26
C HIS A 41 0.92 -9.37 1.00
N LEU A 42 0.78 -8.78 -0.19
CA LEU A 42 1.20 -9.40 -1.45
C LEU A 42 2.71 -9.71 -1.44
N LEU A 43 3.53 -8.74 -1.06
CA LEU A 43 4.98 -8.93 -0.95
C LEU A 43 5.37 -10.00 0.09
N MET A 44 4.67 -10.04 1.22
CA MET A 44 4.91 -11.04 2.26
C MET A 44 4.60 -12.47 1.77
N LEU A 45 3.51 -12.64 1.01
CA LEU A 45 3.17 -13.93 0.42
C LEU A 45 4.26 -14.43 -0.52
N ILE A 46 4.82 -13.54 -1.34
CA ILE A 46 5.71 -13.91 -2.42
C ILE A 46 7.15 -14.10 -1.92
N LYS A 47 7.66 -13.18 -1.11
CA LYS A 47 9.07 -13.25 -0.65
C LYS A 47 9.28 -14.12 0.59
N LYS A 48 8.23 -14.73 1.17
CA LYS A 48 8.27 -15.51 2.42
C LYS A 48 9.04 -14.80 3.55
N ILE A 49 9.02 -13.46 3.56
CA ILE A 49 9.80 -12.66 4.50
C ILE A 49 9.13 -12.74 5.86
N SER A 50 9.73 -13.49 6.80
CA SER A 50 9.37 -13.42 8.21
C SER A 50 10.19 -12.30 8.87
N ILE A 51 9.51 -11.33 9.49
CA ILE A 51 10.17 -10.29 10.28
C ILE A 51 9.59 -10.33 11.69
N ARG A 52 10.46 -10.17 12.69
CA ARG A 52 10.15 -10.31 14.12
C ARG A 52 9.64 -9.01 14.76
N ASP A 53 9.96 -7.85 14.19
CA ASP A 53 9.56 -6.54 14.71
C ASP A 53 8.60 -5.83 13.74
N ILE A 54 7.32 -5.75 14.14
CA ILE A 54 6.25 -5.11 13.36
C ILE A 54 6.49 -3.60 13.21
N ASN A 55 7.12 -2.95 14.20
CA ASN A 55 7.32 -1.50 14.18
C ASN A 55 8.42 -1.10 13.17
N ARG A 56 9.42 -1.96 12.97
CA ARG A 56 10.49 -1.76 11.98
C ARG A 56 10.22 -2.46 10.65
N PHE A 57 9.22 -3.32 10.60
CA PHE A 57 8.84 -4.16 9.46
C PHE A 57 8.85 -3.41 8.13
N HIS A 58 8.10 -2.31 8.03
CA HIS A 58 7.92 -1.61 6.77
C HIS A 58 9.22 -1.00 6.26
N TYR A 59 10.07 -0.50 7.16
CA TYR A 59 11.38 0.04 6.79
C TYR A 59 12.32 -1.07 6.32
N GLU A 60 12.46 -2.15 7.10
CA GLU A 60 13.33 -3.26 6.76
C GLU A 60 12.91 -3.95 5.45
N LEU A 61 11.60 -4.12 5.23
CA LEU A 61 11.08 -4.67 3.98
C LEU A 61 11.49 -3.79 2.79
N ILE A 62 11.29 -2.48 2.88
CA ILE A 62 11.66 -1.54 1.81
C ILE A 62 13.17 -1.59 1.54
N GLN A 63 14.01 -1.58 2.58
CA GLN A 63 15.46 -1.63 2.39
C GLN A 63 15.90 -2.95 1.76
N LYS A 64 15.35 -4.10 2.20
CA LYS A 64 15.61 -5.40 1.57
C LYS A 64 15.18 -5.43 0.11
N LEU A 65 14.02 -4.86 -0.21
CA LEU A 65 13.54 -4.79 -1.58
C LEU A 65 14.41 -3.87 -2.43
N LYS A 66 14.89 -2.73 -1.92
CA LYS A 66 15.83 -1.86 -2.63
C LYS A 66 17.15 -2.55 -2.98
N LEU A 67 17.61 -3.49 -2.15
CA LEU A 67 18.80 -4.30 -2.44
C LEU A 67 18.58 -5.31 -3.56
N ILE A 68 17.34 -5.78 -3.75
CA ILE A 68 16.96 -6.73 -4.81
C ILE A 68 16.61 -5.98 -6.10
N ASP A 69 15.80 -4.94 -5.98
CA ASP A 69 15.31 -4.07 -7.04
C ASP A 69 15.02 -2.67 -6.45
N ILE A 70 15.89 -1.72 -6.81
CA ILE A 70 15.81 -0.32 -6.39
C ILE A 70 14.47 0.30 -6.81
N SER A 71 13.95 -0.04 -8.00
CA SER A 71 12.69 0.49 -8.51
C SER A 71 11.51 -0.01 -7.69
N LEU A 72 11.45 -1.32 -7.44
CA LEU A 72 10.41 -1.93 -6.61
C LEU A 72 10.41 -1.34 -5.19
N GLY A 73 11.59 -1.25 -4.58
CA GLY A 73 11.76 -0.65 -3.26
C GLY A 73 11.34 0.82 -3.22
N GLY A 74 11.66 1.60 -4.26
CA GLY A 74 11.25 3.00 -4.39
C GLY A 74 9.74 3.18 -4.55
N TRP A 75 9.06 2.32 -5.31
CA TRP A 75 7.60 2.40 -5.47
C TRP A 75 6.87 2.12 -4.16
N ILE A 76 7.34 1.15 -3.37
CA ILE A 76 6.75 0.82 -2.07
C ILE A 76 6.99 1.93 -1.05
N GLU A 77 8.17 2.56 -1.08
CA GLU A 77 8.46 3.72 -0.25
C GLU A 77 7.52 4.89 -0.58
N ASN A 78 7.29 5.17 -1.86
CA ASN A 78 6.32 6.19 -2.28
C ASN A 78 4.90 5.86 -1.80
N LEU A 79 4.48 4.59 -1.88
CA LEU A 79 3.18 4.16 -1.37
C LEU A 79 3.08 4.30 0.17
N LYS A 80 4.18 4.03 0.89
CA LYS A 80 4.27 4.24 2.34
C LYS A 80 4.11 5.72 2.68
N GLU A 81 4.77 6.63 1.98
CA GLU A 81 4.67 8.07 2.20
C GLU A 81 3.23 8.57 2.03
N LYS A 82 2.56 8.12 0.97
CA LYS A 82 1.14 8.42 0.74
C LYS A 82 0.25 7.92 1.89
N ARG A 83 0.48 6.70 2.36
CA ARG A 83 -0.25 6.13 3.52
C ARG A 83 0.03 6.89 4.81
N VAL A 84 1.29 7.26 5.08
CA VAL A 84 1.65 8.08 6.25
C VAL A 84 0.91 9.42 6.22
N LYS A 85 0.87 10.08 5.06
CA LYS A 85 0.11 11.32 4.88
C LYS A 85 -1.39 11.10 5.10
N ALA A 86 -1.95 10.03 4.57
CA ALA A 86 -3.37 9.69 4.71
C ALA A 86 -3.77 9.41 6.17
N ASP A 87 -2.95 8.66 6.91
CA ASP A 87 -3.28 8.21 8.26
C ASP A 87 -2.94 9.24 9.35
N TYR A 88 -1.85 10.01 9.19
CA TYR A 88 -1.29 10.80 10.28
C TYR A 88 -1.27 12.32 10.05
N TYR A 89 -1.27 12.79 8.80
CA TYR A 89 -1.27 14.22 8.50
C TYR A 89 -2.69 14.74 8.25
N LEU A 90 -3.43 14.91 9.35
CA LEU A 90 -4.83 15.35 9.34
C LEU A 90 -5.01 16.80 8.85
N ASN A 91 -3.96 17.62 8.93
CA ASN A 91 -3.94 18.99 8.43
C ASN A 91 -3.65 19.10 6.92
N GLN A 92 -3.33 17.99 6.24
CA GLN A 92 -3.03 17.99 4.81
C GLN A 92 -4.13 17.31 4.01
N ARG A 93 -4.77 18.01 3.08
CA ARG A 93 -5.83 17.45 2.25
C ARG A 93 -5.35 16.24 1.43
N VAL A 94 -6.17 15.19 1.40
CA VAL A 94 -6.00 14.02 0.53
C VAL A 94 -7.13 13.98 -0.49
N GLY A 95 -6.79 14.16 -1.76
CA GLY A 95 -7.74 14.14 -2.87
C GLY A 95 -7.67 12.86 -3.69
N LYS A 96 -8.64 12.70 -4.61
CA LYS A 96 -8.75 11.56 -5.53
C LYS A 96 -7.47 11.28 -6.34
N SER A 97 -6.72 12.32 -6.74
CA SER A 97 -5.46 12.15 -7.46
C SER A 97 -4.43 11.32 -6.69
N VAL A 98 -4.37 11.46 -5.36
CA VAL A 98 -3.45 10.67 -4.50
C VAL A 98 -3.86 9.21 -4.48
N VAL A 99 -5.17 8.92 -4.50
CA VAL A 99 -5.72 7.57 -4.62
C VAL A 99 -5.35 6.96 -5.97
N GLU A 100 -5.52 7.70 -7.06
CA GLU A 100 -5.17 7.25 -8.41
C GLU A 100 -3.68 6.96 -8.55
N GLU A 101 -2.82 7.80 -7.97
CA GLU A 101 -1.38 7.53 -7.90
C GLU A 101 -1.06 6.26 -7.08
N ALA A 102 -1.74 6.05 -5.95
CA ALA A 102 -1.57 4.86 -5.13
C ALA A 102 -1.96 3.59 -5.90
N TYR A 103 -3.07 3.60 -6.65
CA TYR A 103 -3.45 2.50 -7.52
C TYR A 103 -2.43 2.24 -8.64
N LYS A 104 -1.93 3.30 -9.29
CA LYS A 104 -0.89 3.17 -10.33
C LYS A 104 0.37 2.51 -9.76
N LEU A 105 0.78 2.89 -8.55
CA LEU A 105 1.92 2.25 -7.87
C LEU A 105 1.62 0.79 -7.56
N PHE A 106 0.45 0.48 -6.99
CA PHE A 106 0.05 -0.90 -6.72
C PHE A 106 0.10 -1.77 -7.99
N LYS A 107 -0.48 -1.31 -9.11
CA LYS A 107 -0.46 -2.06 -10.37
C LYS A 107 0.94 -2.27 -10.93
N ARG A 108 1.82 -1.28 -10.83
CA ARG A 108 3.23 -1.44 -11.20
C ARG A 108 3.94 -2.46 -10.32
N ILE A 109 3.67 -2.44 -9.02
CA ILE A 109 4.24 -3.37 -8.05
C ILE A 109 3.73 -4.79 -8.32
N GLU A 110 2.42 -4.97 -8.49
CA GLU A 110 1.79 -6.25 -8.82
C GLU A 110 2.43 -6.87 -10.08
N GLN A 111 2.46 -6.13 -11.18
CA GLN A 111 3.09 -6.57 -12.43
C GLN A 111 4.56 -6.93 -12.25
N LYS A 112 5.30 -6.12 -11.49
CA LYS A 112 6.74 -6.32 -11.29
C LYS A 112 7.02 -7.54 -10.43
N ILE A 113 6.16 -7.84 -9.46
CA ILE A 113 6.36 -9.01 -8.60
C ILE A 113 6.05 -10.30 -9.36
N ASP A 114 5.11 -10.30 -10.31
CA ASP A 114 4.82 -11.46 -11.17
C ASP A 114 6.00 -11.85 -12.08
N GLU A 115 6.98 -10.97 -12.26
CA GLU A 115 8.25 -11.25 -12.98
C GLU A 115 9.28 -12.04 -12.14
N TYR A 116 9.03 -12.25 -10.83
CA TYR A 116 9.93 -12.95 -9.89
C TYR A 116 9.43 -14.33 -9.48
#